data_AF-A0A3D5TDR9-F1
#
_entry.id   AF-A0A3D5TDR9-F1
#
_cell.length_a   1.000
_cell.length_b   1.000
_cell.length_c   1.000
_cell.angle_alpha   90.00
_cell.angle_beta   90.00
_cell.angle_gamma   90.00
#
_symmetry.space_group_name_H-M   'P 1'
#
loop_
_entity.id
_entity.type
_entity.pdbx_description
1 polymer ?
#
loop_
_entity_poly.entity_id
_entity_poly.type
_entity_poly.pdbx_seq_one_letter_code
_entity_poly.pdbx_strand_id
1 'polypeptide(L)'
;MYNRYMRNDTGAYTRMPQDDAPPPGPKPPSGPGASPKAKPSPGPPPIPAPPHRPERDILNRFLERLHLGDLDSGDLLVLLLLFMLFRENADEELLIALGLLLIL
;
A
#
# COMPACT_ATOMS: atom_id res chain seq x y z
N MET A 1 -18.91 4.26 -17.20
CA MET A 1 -18.63 2.90 -17.70
C MET A 1 -17.22 2.53 -17.27
N TYR A 2 -17.03 1.46 -16.51
CA TYR A 2 -15.69 0.98 -16.14
C TYR A 2 -15.33 -0.25 -16.98
N ASN A 3 -14.03 -0.45 -17.22
CA ASN A 3 -13.52 -1.58 -17.97
C ASN A 3 -13.74 -2.87 -17.17
N ARG A 4 -14.54 -3.79 -17.71
CA ARG A 4 -14.86 -5.09 -17.10
C ARG A 4 -14.02 -6.23 -17.70
N TYR A 5 -12.97 -5.90 -18.44
CA TYR A 5 -12.10 -6.85 -19.10
C TYR A 5 -10.76 -6.93 -18.37
N MET A 6 -10.30 -8.14 -18.10
CA MET A 6 -9.01 -8.42 -17.49
C MET A 6 -8.13 -9.14 -18.50
N ARG A 7 -6.86 -8.72 -18.59
CA ARG A 7 -5.87 -9.38 -19.46
C ARG A 7 -5.36 -10.63 -18.74
N ASN A 8 -5.51 -11.78 -19.38
CA ASN A 8 -4.95 -13.04 -18.90
C ASN A 8 -3.47 -13.18 -19.32
N ASP A 9 -2.80 -14.20 -18.80
CA ASP A 9 -1.35 -14.41 -19.00
C ASP A 9 -0.98 -14.74 -20.46
N THR A 10 -1.96 -15.19 -21.25
CA THR A 10 -1.82 -15.39 -22.71
C THR A 10 -2.01 -14.10 -23.53
N GLY A 11 -2.29 -12.99 -22.85
CA GLY A 11 -2.53 -11.68 -23.46
C GLY A 11 -3.94 -11.47 -24.01
N ALA A 12 -4.85 -12.43 -23.84
CA ALA A 12 -6.25 -12.32 -24.22
C ALA A 12 -7.08 -11.62 -23.13
N TYR A 13 -8.08 -10.85 -23.54
CA TYR A 13 -8.97 -10.15 -22.61
C TYR A 13 -10.21 -11.00 -22.31
N THR A 14 -10.45 -11.25 -21.03
CA THR A 14 -11.64 -11.99 -20.55
C THR A 14 -12.57 -11.05 -19.80
N ARG A 15 -13.88 -11.12 -20.08
CA ARG A 15 -14.91 -10.34 -19.39
C ARG A 15 -15.14 -10.91 -18.00
N MET A 16 -15.12 -10.07 -16.96
CA MET A 16 -15.53 -10.50 -15.61
C MET A 16 -16.96 -11.04 -15.67
N PRO A 17 -17.24 -12.22 -15.08
CA PRO A 17 -18.60 -12.65 -14.79
C PRO A 17 -19.25 -11.56 -13.94
N GLN A 18 -20.27 -10.94 -14.49
CA GLN A 18 -21.08 -9.95 -13.79
C GLN A 18 -22.26 -10.73 -13.21
N ASP A 19 -22.41 -10.71 -11.88
CA ASP A 19 -23.68 -11.04 -11.24
C ASP A 19 -24.68 -9.93 -11.62
N ASP A 20 -25.23 -10.01 -12.83
CA ASP A 20 -26.33 -9.16 -13.30
C ASP A 20 -27.65 -9.67 -12.69
N ALA A 21 -27.74 -9.62 -11.36
CA ALA A 21 -29.02 -9.60 -10.68
C ALA A 21 -29.33 -8.13 -10.36
N PRO A 22 -30.48 -7.58 -10.80
CA PRO A 22 -30.88 -6.21 -10.46
C PRO A 22 -30.95 -6.05 -8.93
N PRO A 23 -30.77 -4.83 -8.40
CA PRO A 23 -30.85 -4.61 -6.95
C PRO A 23 -32.21 -5.13 -6.45
N PRO A 24 -32.26 -5.96 -5.38
CA PRO A 24 -33.51 -6.49 -4.91
C PRO A 24 -34.36 -5.32 -4.36
N GLY A 25 -35.48 -5.02 -5.03
CA GLY A 25 -36.56 -4.25 -4.43
C GLY A 25 -37.09 -4.94 -3.16
N PRO A 26 -37.91 -4.27 -2.35
CA PRO A 26 -38.40 -4.83 -1.08
C PRO A 26 -39.08 -6.20 -1.34
N LYS A 27 -38.55 -7.26 -0.71
CA LYS A 27 -39.01 -8.64 -0.86
C LYS A 27 -40.46 -8.82 -0.38
N PRO A 28 -41.38 -9.36 -1.20
CA PRO A 28 -42.60 -10.02 -0.72
C PRO A 28 -42.26 -11.39 -0.09
N PRO A 29 -43.14 -11.96 0.78
CA PRO A 29 -42.79 -13.06 1.66
C PRO A 29 -42.73 -14.43 0.95
N SER A 30 -41.62 -15.12 1.22
CA SER A 30 -41.34 -16.57 1.30
C SER A 30 -42.18 -17.59 0.52
N GLY A 31 -41.54 -18.14 -0.51
CA GLY A 31 -41.58 -19.54 -1.00
C GLY A 31 -40.36 -19.73 -1.92
N PRO A 32 -39.89 -20.90 -2.39
CA PRO A 32 -40.31 -22.31 -2.27
C PRO A 32 -39.09 -23.26 -1.99
N GLY A 33 -39.28 -24.57 -2.17
CA GLY A 33 -38.26 -25.60 -1.97
C GLY A 33 -37.16 -25.73 -3.05
N ALA A 34 -36.19 -26.59 -2.72
CA ALA A 34 -35.09 -27.16 -3.50
C ALA A 34 -33.94 -26.22 -3.96
N SER A 35 -32.82 -26.28 -3.22
CA SER A 35 -31.48 -25.96 -3.74
C SER A 35 -30.45 -26.82 -2.99
N PRO A 36 -29.53 -27.53 -3.66
CA PRO A 36 -28.52 -28.36 -3.00
C PRO A 36 -27.54 -27.47 -2.24
N LYS A 37 -27.21 -27.86 -0.99
CA LYS A 37 -26.29 -27.16 -0.09
C LYS A 37 -24.95 -26.85 -0.80
N ALA A 38 -24.75 -25.61 -1.24
CA ALA A 38 -23.43 -25.10 -1.56
C ALA A 38 -22.63 -25.01 -0.25
N LYS A 39 -21.56 -25.79 -0.15
CA LYS A 39 -20.57 -25.66 0.92
C LYS A 39 -20.06 -24.20 0.95
N PRO A 40 -19.80 -23.61 2.14
CA PRO A 40 -19.16 -22.31 2.19
C PRO A 40 -17.81 -22.41 1.49
N SER A 41 -17.61 -21.63 0.42
CA SER A 41 -16.29 -21.45 -0.17
C SER A 41 -15.34 -20.97 0.93
N PRO A 42 -14.17 -21.61 1.11
CA PRO A 42 -13.13 -21.06 1.97
C PRO A 42 -12.83 -19.65 1.48
N GLY A 43 -12.88 -18.67 2.38
CA GLY A 43 -12.45 -17.30 2.06
C GLY A 43 -11.01 -17.31 1.51
N PRO A 44 -10.60 -16.25 0.80
CA PRO A 44 -9.22 -16.11 0.35
C PRO A 44 -8.28 -16.36 1.55
N PRO A 45 -7.19 -17.13 1.38
CA PRO A 45 -6.23 -17.29 2.45
C PRO A 45 -5.77 -15.90 2.92
N PRO A 46 -5.53 -15.71 4.23
CA PRO A 46 -4.99 -14.45 4.72
C PRO A 46 -3.73 -14.14 3.93
N ILE A 47 -3.66 -12.91 3.40
CA ILE A 47 -2.47 -12.42 2.69
C ILE A 47 -1.29 -12.62 3.64
N PRO A 48 -0.22 -13.34 3.22
CA PRO A 48 0.96 -13.49 4.05
C PRO A 48 1.45 -12.09 4.44
N ALA A 49 1.62 -11.87 5.75
CA ALA A 49 2.23 -10.64 6.23
C ALA A 49 3.58 -10.45 5.49
N PRO A 50 3.89 -9.23 5.03
CA PRO A 50 5.14 -8.99 4.33
C PRO A 50 6.31 -9.49 5.19
N PRO A 51 7.30 -10.19 4.60
CA PRO A 51 8.39 -10.75 5.35
C PRO A 51 9.10 -9.64 6.14
N HIS A 52 9.18 -9.80 7.45
CA HIS A 52 9.96 -8.94 8.32
C HIS A 52 11.39 -8.90 7.79
N ARG A 53 11.82 -7.72 7.29
CA ARG A 53 13.21 -7.54 6.85
C ARG A 53 14.05 -7.19 8.08
N PRO A 54 14.93 -8.07 8.55
CA PRO A 54 15.73 -7.82 9.75
C PRO A 54 16.61 -6.56 9.63
N GLU A 55 17.02 -6.20 8.41
CA GLU A 55 17.76 -4.96 8.13
C GLU A 55 16.95 -3.71 8.45
N ARG A 56 15.64 -3.71 8.11
CA ARG A 56 14.76 -2.58 8.42
C ARG A 56 14.53 -2.46 9.91
N ASP A 57 14.48 -3.57 10.64
CA ASP A 57 14.31 -3.55 12.10
C ASP A 57 15.53 -2.96 12.82
N ILE A 58 16.73 -3.16 12.29
CA ILE A 58 17.95 -2.56 12.82
C ILE A 58 17.94 -1.06 12.57
N LEU A 59 17.68 -0.64 11.33
CA LEU A 59 17.58 0.78 10.98
C LEU A 59 16.48 1.48 11.78
N ASN A 60 15.31 0.84 11.94
CA ASN A 60 14.20 1.38 12.72
C ASN A 60 14.59 1.60 14.18
N ARG A 61 15.28 0.63 14.80
CA ARG A 61 15.79 0.79 16.17
C ARG A 61 16.82 1.91 16.31
N PHE A 62 17.65 2.15 15.29
CA PHE A 62 18.58 3.28 15.30
C PHE A 62 17.84 4.62 15.12
N LEU A 63 16.86 4.67 14.21
CA LEU A 63 16.01 5.84 13.99
C LEU A 63 15.21 6.19 15.25
N GLU A 64 14.61 5.19 15.91
CA GLU A 64 13.90 5.34 17.19
C GLU A 64 14.82 5.92 18.28
N ARG A 65 16.05 5.40 18.41
CA ARG A 65 17.01 5.91 19.40
C ARG A 65 17.45 7.36 19.14
N LEU A 66 17.48 7.76 17.87
CA LEU A 66 17.82 9.12 17.46
C LEU A 66 16.61 10.05 17.41
N HIS A 67 15.43 9.60 17.88
CA HIS A 67 14.16 10.33 17.76
C HIS A 67 13.81 10.72 16.31
N LEU A 68 14.33 9.97 15.33
CA LEU A 68 14.09 10.15 13.90
C LEU A 68 12.98 9.22 13.37
N GLY A 69 12.38 8.40 14.24
CA GLY A 69 11.32 7.45 13.87
C GLY A 69 10.01 8.12 13.45
N ASP A 70 9.77 9.35 13.92
CA ASP A 70 8.56 10.13 13.62
C ASP A 70 8.74 11.07 12.41
N LEU A 71 9.95 11.14 11.83
CA LEU A 71 10.24 12.00 10.69
C LEU A 71 9.77 11.36 9.38
N ASP A 72 9.30 12.20 8.46
CA ASP A 72 8.94 11.75 7.14
C ASP A 72 10.15 11.20 6.39
N SER A 73 9.91 10.23 5.51
CA SER A 73 10.97 9.66 4.67
C SER A 73 11.69 10.73 3.82
N GLY A 74 11.01 11.84 3.51
CA GLY A 74 11.60 13.01 2.86
C GLY A 74 12.61 13.71 3.75
N ASP A 75 12.27 14.00 5.00
CA ASP A 75 13.14 14.65 5.97
C ASP A 75 14.37 13.79 6.28
N LEU A 76 14.19 12.47 6.38
CA LEU A 76 15.31 11.54 6.54
C LEU A 76 16.27 11.58 5.34
N LEU A 77 15.72 11.70 4.12
CA LEU A 77 16.52 11.83 2.90
C LEU A 77 17.22 13.20 2.84
N VAL A 78 16.53 14.27 3.22
CA VAL A 78 17.11 15.62 3.31
C VAL A 78 18.22 15.66 4.37
N LEU A 79 18.03 15.06 5.55
CA LEU A 79 19.06 14.92 6.57
C LEU A 79 20.27 14.14 6.07
N LEU A 80 20.04 13.02 5.36
CA LEU A 80 21.12 12.24 4.75
C LEU A 80 21.87 13.04 3.69
N LEU A 81 21.14 13.79 2.86
CA LEU A 81 21.71 14.65 1.82
C LEU A 81 22.52 15.79 2.45
N LEU A 82 21.96 16.47 3.45
CA LEU A 82 22.61 17.56 4.19
C LEU A 82 23.88 17.05 4.89
N PHE A 83 23.85 15.83 5.46
CA PHE A 83 25.04 15.18 6.01
C PHE A 83 26.12 14.90 4.95
N MET A 84 25.73 14.35 3.79
CA MET A 84 26.67 14.08 2.69
C MET A 84 27.27 15.38 2.15
N LEU A 85 26.45 16.38 1.87
CA LEU A 85 26.89 17.68 1.36
C LEU A 85 27.80 18.40 2.36
N PHE A 86 27.46 18.37 3.65
CA PHE A 86 28.29 18.96 4.69
C PHE A 86 29.65 18.25 4.80
N ARG A 87 29.66 16.92 4.71
CA ARG A 87 30.91 16.13 4.70
C ARG A 87 31.80 16.47 3.52
N GLU A 88 31.21 16.75 2.37
CA GLU A 88 31.92 17.09 1.14
C GLU A 88 32.26 18.59 1.02
N ASN A 89 31.90 19.42 2.01
CA ASN A 89 31.99 20.89 1.96
C ASN A 89 31.33 21.47 0.69
N ALA A 90 30.11 21.04 0.42
CA ALA A 90 29.29 21.60 -0.65
C ALA A 90 28.89 23.07 -0.39
N ASP A 91 28.26 23.69 -1.40
CA ASP A 91 27.84 25.09 -1.37
C ASP A 91 27.00 25.43 -0.13
N GLU A 92 27.37 26.51 0.55
CA GLU A 92 26.73 26.97 1.79
C GLU A 92 25.26 27.35 1.56
N GLU A 93 24.95 27.96 0.41
CA GLU A 93 23.59 28.33 0.04
C GLU A 93 22.68 27.11 -0.10
N LEU A 94 23.20 26.01 -0.63
CA LEU A 94 22.45 24.76 -0.78
C LEU A 94 22.22 24.08 0.56
N LEU A 95 23.23 24.07 1.43
CA LEU A 95 23.12 23.57 2.81
C LEU A 95 22.08 24.36 3.60
N ILE A 96 22.06 25.69 3.47
CA ILE A 96 21.07 26.56 4.12
C ILE A 96 19.69 26.32 3.53
N ALA A 97 19.55 26.22 2.21
CA ALA A 97 18.26 25.97 1.56
C ALA A 97 17.64 24.64 2.00
N LEU A 98 18.44 23.57 2.02
CA LEU A 98 18.01 22.25 2.52
C LEU A 98 17.74 22.27 4.03
N GLY A 99 18.54 23.00 4.80
CA GLY A 99 18.32 23.18 6.24
C GLY A 99 17.02 23.91 6.54
N LEU A 100 16.69 24.95 5.78
CA LEU A 100 15.41 25.67 5.89
C LEU A 100 14.23 24.82 5.44
N LEU A 101 14.40 24.02 4.37
CA LEU A 101 13.38 23.09 3.88
C LEU A 101 12.96 22.08 4.96
N LEU A 102 13.90 21.65 5.82
CA LEU A 102 13.64 20.69 6.90
C LEU A 102 12.75 21.25 8.03
N ILE A 103 12.65 22.57 8.15
CA ILE A 103 11.94 23.26 9.24
C ILE A 103 10.61 23.85 8.74
N LEU A 104 10.37 23.86 7.42
CA LEU A 104 9.21 24.46 6.77
C LEU A 104 8.00 23.52 6.74
#